data_AF-A0A412Z9H2-F1
#
_entry.id   AF-A0A412Z9H2-F1
#
_cell.length_a   1.000
_cell.length_b   1.000
_cell.length_c   1.000
_cell.angle_alpha   90.00
_cell.angle_beta   90.00
_cell.angle_gamma   90.00
#
_symmetry.space_group_name_H-M   'P 1'
#
loop_
_entity.id
_entity.type
_entity.pdbx_description
1 polymer ?
#
loop_
_entity_poly.entity_id
_entity_poly.type
_entity_poly.pdbx_seq_one_letter_code
_entity_poly.pdbx_strand_id
1 'polypeptide(L)'
;MCPRKIYIECPKLSHREIDKGSIRSNASANYPAFYRNKQKYETAEYLCMMRLRKIWSEGTFAVLKREHNLKTIKKRGIHKTGEECLLSAASLNLKRMIKVA
;
A
#
# COMPACT_ATOMS: atom_id res chain seq x y z
N MET A 1 18.56 -2.42 21.46
CA MET A 1 17.72 -1.95 20.33
C MET A 1 18.62 -1.09 19.44
N CYS A 2 18.92 -1.50 18.21
CA CYS A 2 19.92 -0.80 17.38
C CYS A 2 19.25 0.45 16.75
N PRO A 3 19.79 1.67 16.97
CA PRO A 3 19.17 2.89 16.46
C PRO A 3 19.17 2.95 14.93
N ARG A 4 18.16 3.62 14.36
CA ARG A 4 17.82 3.65 12.91
C ARG A 4 18.86 4.30 11.98
N LYS A 5 20.10 4.52 12.43
CA LYS A 5 21.11 5.20 11.61
C LYS A 5 22.28 4.26 11.38
N ILE A 6 22.53 4.02 10.09
CA ILE A 6 23.61 3.24 9.47
C ILE A 6 23.29 1.75 9.37
N TYR A 7 22.59 1.40 8.27
CA TYR A 7 22.14 0.04 7.93
C TYR A 7 23.20 -0.80 7.18
N ILE A 8 24.25 -0.17 6.66
CA ILE A 8 25.19 -0.80 5.71
C ILE A 8 26.25 -1.66 6.44
N GLU A 9 26.57 -1.33 7.70
CA GLU A 9 27.65 -1.98 8.46
C GLU A 9 27.14 -2.77 9.69
N CYS A 10 25.86 -3.16 9.73
CA CYS A 10 25.37 -3.88 10.90
C CYS A 10 25.71 -5.38 10.83
N PRO A 11 26.51 -5.94 11.76
CA PRO A 11 26.84 -7.37 11.75
C PRO A 11 25.61 -8.28 11.99
N LYS A 12 24.49 -7.72 12.45
CA LYS A 12 23.20 -8.43 12.62
C LYS A 12 22.25 -8.25 11.41
N LEU A 13 22.77 -7.80 10.26
CA LEU A 13 21.98 -7.63 9.04
C LEU A 13 21.45 -8.96 8.50
N SER A 14 22.24 -10.03 8.58
CA SER A 14 21.86 -11.38 8.15
C SER A 14 20.65 -11.94 8.92
N HIS A 15 20.49 -11.55 10.18
CA HIS A 15 19.35 -11.92 11.01
C HIS A 15 18.11 -11.04 10.79
N ARG A 16 18.18 -10.01 9.95
CA ARG A 16 17.06 -9.11 9.68
C ARG A 16 16.65 -9.22 8.23
N GLU A 17 15.42 -9.66 8.02
CA GLU A 17 14.87 -9.72 6.69
C GLU A 17 14.54 -8.31 6.18
N ILE A 18 15.29 -7.89 5.16
CA ILE A 18 15.12 -6.64 4.43
C ILE A 18 14.20 -6.95 3.25
N ASP A 19 13.19 -6.12 3.05
CA ASP A 19 12.31 -6.24 1.90
C ASP A 19 13.14 -6.12 0.60
N LYS A 20 12.96 -7.03 -0.37
CA LYS A 20 13.85 -7.17 -1.54
C LYS A 20 13.90 -5.94 -2.47
N GLY A 21 13.16 -4.87 -2.16
CA GLY A 21 13.17 -3.59 -2.85
C GLY A 21 13.23 -2.35 -1.95
N SER A 22 13.44 -2.49 -0.63
CA SER A 22 13.55 -1.30 0.24
C SER A 22 14.55 -1.47 1.40
N ILE A 23 15.36 -0.42 1.64
CA ILE A 23 16.28 -0.31 2.79
C ILE A 23 15.47 0.05 4.05
N ARG A 24 14.43 -0.73 4.35
CA ARG A 24 13.60 -0.57 5.55
C ARG A 24 13.43 -1.93 6.20
N SER A 25 13.88 -2.04 7.46
CA SER A 25 13.59 -3.20 8.30
C SER A 25 12.11 -3.09 8.73
N ASN A 26 11.27 -3.95 8.14
CA ASN A 26 9.82 -3.94 8.40
C ASN A 26 9.47 -4.39 9.84
N ALA A 27 10.32 -5.22 10.45
CA ALA A 27 10.39 -5.49 11.88
C ALA A 27 11.74 -6.16 12.19
N SER A 28 12.11 -6.25 13.47
CA SER A 28 13.11 -7.23 13.89
C SER A 28 12.58 -8.63 13.59
N ALA A 29 13.40 -9.52 13.03
CA ALA A 29 13.06 -10.94 12.86
C ALA A 29 12.76 -11.65 14.19
N ASN A 30 12.97 -11.00 15.34
CA ASN A 30 12.60 -11.51 16.66
C ASN A 30 11.14 -11.25 17.04
N TYR A 31 10.32 -10.62 16.18
CA TYR A 31 8.93 -10.32 16.49
C TYR A 31 7.97 -11.38 15.91
N PRO A 32 7.20 -12.14 16.72
CA PRO A 32 6.34 -13.21 16.21
C PRO A 32 5.32 -12.78 15.14
N ALA A 33 4.81 -11.54 15.21
CA ALA A 33 3.88 -11.03 14.20
C ALA A 33 4.54 -10.82 12.82
N PHE A 34 5.87 -10.69 12.77
CA PHE A 34 6.61 -10.58 11.51
C PHE A 34 6.43 -11.85 10.67
N TYR A 35 6.68 -13.03 11.24
CA TYR A 35 6.52 -14.30 10.54
C TYR A 35 5.08 -14.57 10.12
N ARG A 36 4.10 -14.24 10.99
CA ARG A 36 2.67 -14.36 10.66
C ARG A 36 2.28 -13.48 9.47
N ASN A 37 2.77 -12.24 9.42
CA ASN A 37 2.52 -11.34 8.30
C ASN A 37 3.25 -11.78 7.03
N LYS A 38 4.48 -12.29 7.14
CA LYS A 38 5.26 -12.80 6.02
C LYS A 38 4.57 -13.97 5.33
N GLN A 39 4.12 -14.96 6.09
CA GLN A 39 3.35 -16.09 5.55
C GLN A 39 2.10 -15.61 4.80
N LYS A 40 1.43 -14.57 5.30
CA LYS A 40 0.28 -13.97 4.63
C LYS A 40 0.65 -13.31 3.29
N TYR A 41 1.79 -12.61 3.22
CA TYR A 41 2.24 -11.92 2.01
C TYR A 41 2.75 -12.85 0.91
N GLU A 42 3.17 -14.05 1.28
CA GLU A 42 3.65 -15.08 0.34
C GLU A 42 2.52 -15.85 -0.36
N THR A 43 1.26 -15.67 0.06
CA THR A 43 0.12 -16.32 -0.57
C THR A 43 -0.19 -15.74 -1.96
N ALA A 44 -0.52 -16.61 -2.92
CA ALA A 44 -0.91 -16.19 -4.27
C ALA A 44 -2.14 -15.27 -4.27
N GLU A 45 -3.09 -15.52 -3.37
CA GLU A 45 -4.27 -14.68 -3.16
C GLU A 45 -3.89 -13.25 -2.75
N TYR A 46 -2.97 -13.10 -1.80
CA TYR A 46 -2.50 -11.78 -1.37
C TYR A 46 -1.83 -11.02 -2.51
N LEU A 47 -0.96 -11.69 -3.28
CA LEU A 47 -0.28 -11.09 -4.43
C LEU A 47 -1.27 -10.67 -5.52
N CYS A 48 -2.27 -11.50 -5.80
CA CYS A 48 -3.36 -11.18 -6.72
C CYS A 48 -4.13 -9.93 -6.25
N MET A 49 -4.51 -9.87 -4.97
CA MET A 49 -5.20 -8.73 -4.39
C MET A 49 -4.35 -7.45 -4.41
N MET A 50 -3.04 -7.54 -4.19
CA MET A 50 -2.14 -6.39 -4.30
C MET A 50 -2.00 -5.89 -5.74
N ARG A 51 -1.98 -6.79 -6.73
CA ARG A 51 -2.00 -6.42 -8.14
C ARG A 51 -3.29 -5.69 -8.51
N LEU A 52 -4.44 -6.22 -8.09
CA LEU A 52 -5.74 -5.57 -8.32
C LEU A 52 -5.80 -4.20 -7.64
N ARG A 53 -5.34 -4.07 -6.40
CA ARG A 53 -5.26 -2.77 -5.71
C ARG A 53 -4.45 -1.75 -6.50
N LYS A 54 -3.31 -2.16 -7.08
CA LYS A 54 -2.47 -1.28 -7.89
C LYS A 54 -3.20 -0.77 -9.13
N ILE A 55 -3.89 -1.67 -9.84
CA ILE A 55 -4.64 -1.32 -11.06
C ILE A 55 -5.85 -0.44 -10.75
N TRP A 56 -6.68 -0.86 -9.79
CA TRP A 56 -8.00 -0.29 -9.56
C TRP A 56 -7.95 0.94 -8.65
N SER A 57 -7.10 0.91 -7.63
CA SER A 57 -7.08 1.97 -6.60
C SER A 57 -6.02 3.03 -6.85
N GLU A 58 -4.77 2.66 -7.15
CA GLU A 58 -3.67 3.65 -7.20
C GLU A 58 -3.84 4.65 -8.34
N GLY A 59 -4.14 4.18 -9.56
CA GLY A 59 -4.40 5.05 -10.71
C GLY A 59 -5.60 5.96 -10.48
N THR A 60 -6.69 5.42 -9.96
CA THR A 60 -7.91 6.18 -9.63
C THR A 60 -7.60 7.27 -8.60
N PHE A 61 -6.89 6.96 -7.51
CA PHE A 61 -6.54 7.97 -6.51
C PHE A 61 -5.60 9.04 -7.06
N ALA A 62 -4.65 8.71 -7.94
CA ALA A 62 -3.79 9.71 -8.57
C ALA A 62 -4.60 10.70 -9.42
N VAL A 63 -5.57 10.19 -10.20
CA VAL A 63 -6.49 11.04 -10.98
C VAL A 63 -7.33 11.92 -10.06
N LEU A 64 -7.91 11.35 -9.00
CA LEU A 64 -8.78 12.10 -8.09
C LEU A 64 -8.04 13.21 -7.33
N LYS A 65 -6.77 12.97 -6.95
CA LYS A 65 -5.95 14.02 -6.33
C LYS A 65 -5.69 15.21 -7.27
N ARG A 66 -5.51 14.93 -8.57
CA ARG A 66 -5.20 15.93 -9.60
C ARG A 66 -6.42 16.67 -10.11
N GLU A 67 -7.53 15.96 -10.33
CA GLU A 67 -8.72 16.51 -11.00
C GLU A 67 -9.84 16.90 -10.03
N HIS A 68 -9.85 16.38 -8.80
CA HIS A 68 -10.94 16.56 -7.85
C HIS A 68 -10.49 17.16 -6.51
N ASN A 69 -9.34 17.87 -6.49
CA ASN A 69 -8.81 18.57 -5.30
C ASN A 69 -8.70 17.73 -4.01
N LEU A 70 -8.64 16.40 -4.13
CA LEU A 70 -8.48 15.53 -2.97
C LEU A 70 -7.04 15.64 -2.43
N LYS A 71 -6.83 16.48 -1.40
CA LYS A 71 -5.51 16.63 -0.77
C LYS A 71 -5.05 15.35 -0.07
N THR A 72 -5.96 14.66 0.62
CA THR A 72 -5.66 13.42 1.36
C THR A 72 -6.77 12.39 1.21
N ILE A 73 -6.39 11.11 1.13
CA ILE A 73 -7.31 9.98 1.08
C ILE A 73 -6.86 8.97 2.13
N LYS A 74 -7.74 8.63 3.08
CA LYS A 74 -7.44 7.66 4.13
C LYS A 74 -7.61 6.24 3.59
N LYS A 75 -6.50 5.55 3.33
CA LYS A 75 -6.46 4.13 2.93
C LYS A 75 -6.86 3.13 4.05
N ARG A 76 -7.61 3.57 5.08
CA ARG A 76 -7.95 2.77 6.28
C ARG A 76 -9.33 2.11 6.20
N GLY A 77 -9.87 1.95 5.00
CA GLY A 77 -11.19 1.38 4.73
C GLY A 77 -12.21 2.42 4.30
N ILE A 78 -13.25 1.95 3.60
CA ILE A 78 -14.27 2.81 2.99
C ILE A 78 -15.01 3.66 4.04
N HIS A 79 -15.26 3.09 5.22
CA HIS A 79 -15.90 3.76 6.36
C HIS A 79 -15.14 4.99 6.89
N LYS A 80 -13.84 5.14 6.58
CA LYS A 80 -13.03 6.32 6.97
C LYS A 80 -12.78 7.27 5.81
N THR A 81 -13.41 7.02 4.67
CA THR A 81 -13.28 7.85 3.46
C THR A 81 -14.33 8.97 3.53
N GLY A 82 -13.91 10.21 3.29
CA GLY A 82 -14.85 11.33 3.22
C GLY A 82 -15.79 11.21 2.01
N GLU A 83 -16.99 11.74 2.14
CA GLU A 83 -18.04 11.68 1.10
C GLU A 83 -17.56 12.23 -0.24
N GLU A 84 -16.83 13.35 -0.22
CA GLU A 84 -16.24 13.96 -1.43
C GLU A 84 -15.36 13.00 -2.23
N CYS A 85 -14.61 12.12 -1.55
CA CYS A 85 -13.76 11.14 -2.21
C CYS A 85 -14.59 10.03 -2.86
N LEU A 86 -15.70 9.63 -2.25
CA LEU A 86 -16.61 8.61 -2.80
C LEU A 86 -17.35 9.15 -4.02
N LEU A 87 -17.87 10.39 -3.93
CA LEU A 87 -18.55 11.07 -5.03
C LEU A 87 -17.61 11.30 -6.22
N SER A 88 -16.38 11.73 -5.96
CA SER A 88 -15.37 11.94 -7.01
C SER A 88 -15.00 10.62 -7.69
N ALA A 89 -14.84 9.53 -6.91
CA ALA A 89 -14.59 8.20 -7.46
C ALA A 89 -15.76 7.70 -8.33
N ALA A 90 -17.00 7.91 -7.90
CA ALA A 90 -18.20 7.56 -8.66
C ALA A 90 -18.27 8.36 -9.97
N SER A 91 -18.06 9.68 -9.93
CA SER A 91 -18.01 10.53 -11.12
C SER A 91 -16.96 10.06 -12.13
N LEU A 92 -15.76 9.73 -11.66
CA LEU A 92 -14.68 9.23 -12.52
C LEU A 92 -15.04 7.88 -13.16
N ASN A 93 -15.67 6.98 -12.41
CA ASN A 93 -16.11 5.69 -12.93
C ASN A 93 -17.21 5.85 -13.98
N LEU A 94 -18.18 6.74 -13.77
CA LEU A 94 -19.22 7.06 -14.76
C LEU A 94 -18.63 7.61 -16.05
N LYS A 95 -17.67 8.54 -15.96
CA LYS A 95 -16.95 9.06 -17.14
C LYS A 95 -16.26 7.95 -17.95
N ARG A 96 -15.68 6.95 -17.26
CA ARG A 96 -15.05 5.80 -17.90
C ARG A 96 -16.08 4.91 -18.60
N MET A 97 -17.23 4.65 -17.97
CA MET A 97 -18.29 3.85 -18.57
C MET A 97 -18.82 4.49 -19.86
N ILE A 98 -19.04 5.81 -19.85
CA ILE A 98 -19.54 6.54 -21.03
C ILE A 98 -18.50 6.58 -22.15
N LYS A 99 -17.21 6.63 -21.84
CA LYS A 99 -16.14 6.61 -22.87
C LYS A 99 -15.90 5.24 -23.51
N VAL A 100 -16.37 4.16 -22.87
CA VAL A 100 -16.21 2.79 -23.36
C VAL A 100 -17.44 2.35 -24.17
N ALA A 101 -18.56 3.06 -24.03
CA ALA A 101 -19.75 2.96 -24.87
C ALA A 101 -19.60 3.80 -26.14
#